data_AF-A0AA45U8U8-F1
#
_entry.id   AF-A0AA45U8U8-F1
#
_cell.length_a   1.000
_cell.length_b   1.000
_cell.length_c   1.000
_cell.angle_alpha   90.00
_cell.angle_beta   90.00
_cell.angle_gamma   90.00
#
_symmetry.space_group_name_H-M   'P 1'
#
loop_
_entity.id
_entity.type
_entity.pdbx_description
1 polymer ?
#
loop_
_entity_poly.entity_id
_entity_poly.type
_entity_poly.pdbx_seq_one_letter_code
_entity_poly.pdbx_strand_id
1 'polypeptide(L)'
;MRAYARHRGAHHETVRAAIESGRLRESVRDGKVVDVALADREWARNTSYSEAPISVREREAARELAASKAPAAGPRPAPLPADVPPDSELSSNEAARIKTYWQARQAELDYRQEAGELVPARDVRAKLEDVFRTCRTHLLGVPSRARQAMPHLTASDVGTLENLVREALDELAESAS
;
A
#
# COMPACT_ATOMS: atom_id res chain seq x y z
N MET A 1 -26.40 -28.94 12.57
CA MET A 1 -25.00 -28.67 12.16
C MET A 1 -24.76 -28.84 10.65
N ARG A 2 -24.79 -30.06 10.07
CA ARG A 2 -24.42 -30.30 8.65
C ARG A 2 -25.16 -29.46 7.60
N ALA A 3 -26.43 -29.11 7.81
CA ALA A 3 -27.21 -28.26 6.90
C ALA A 3 -26.66 -26.82 6.81
N TYR A 4 -26.38 -26.18 7.95
CA TYR A 4 -25.81 -24.83 8.02
C TYR A 4 -24.37 -24.78 7.47
N ALA A 5 -23.56 -25.80 7.78
CA ALA A 5 -22.21 -25.96 7.23
C ALA A 5 -22.21 -25.93 5.69
N ARG A 6 -23.14 -26.67 5.06
CA ARG A 6 -23.33 -26.69 3.61
C ARG A 6 -23.77 -25.33 3.05
N HIS A 7 -24.64 -24.61 3.75
CA HIS A 7 -25.08 -23.27 3.32
C HIS A 7 -23.93 -22.25 3.32
N ARG A 8 -23.02 -22.32 4.31
CA ARG A 8 -21.89 -21.40 4.44
C ARG A 8 -20.63 -21.84 3.67
N GLY A 9 -20.63 -23.03 3.06
CA GLY A 9 -19.44 -23.63 2.44
C GLY A 9 -18.33 -24.03 3.43
N ALA A 10 -18.65 -24.11 4.73
CA ALA A 10 -17.69 -24.42 5.80
C ALA A 10 -17.72 -25.92 6.17
N HIS A 11 -16.63 -26.44 6.73
CA HIS A 11 -16.65 -27.82 7.24
C HIS A 11 -17.56 -27.94 8.47
N HIS A 12 -18.22 -29.09 8.62
CA HIS A 12 -19.19 -29.30 9.70
C HIS A 12 -18.55 -29.30 11.10
N GLU A 13 -17.26 -29.64 11.19
CA GLU A 13 -16.44 -29.51 12.39
C GLU A 13 -16.13 -28.05 12.72
N THR A 14 -15.91 -27.19 11.73
CA THR A 14 -15.73 -25.75 11.93
C THR A 14 -16.98 -25.13 12.55
N VAL A 15 -18.17 -25.55 12.09
CA VAL A 15 -19.44 -25.14 12.71
C VAL A 15 -19.58 -25.68 14.14
N ARG A 16 -19.17 -26.92 14.40
CA ARG A 16 -19.17 -27.50 15.75
C ARG A 16 -18.23 -26.72 16.70
N ALA A 17 -17.00 -26.43 16.28
CA ALA A 17 -16.02 -25.65 17.04
C ALA A 17 -16.47 -24.21 17.29
N ALA A 18 -17.27 -23.61 16.40
CA ALA A 18 -17.89 -22.30 16.61
C ALA A 18 -19.05 -22.34 17.63
N ILE A 19 -19.77 -23.46 17.75
CA ILE A 19 -20.78 -23.68 18.79
C ILE A 19 -20.07 -23.92 20.14
N GLU A 20 -19.08 -24.81 20.18
CA GLU A 20 -18.33 -25.18 21.40
C GLU A 20 -17.52 -24.01 21.96
N SER A 21 -16.92 -23.16 21.11
CA SER A 21 -16.26 -21.92 21.56
C SER A 21 -17.26 -20.78 21.88
N GLY A 22 -18.57 -21.02 21.74
CA GLY A 22 -19.61 -20.03 22.03
C GLY A 22 -19.60 -18.80 21.11
N ARG A 23 -19.26 -18.95 19.81
CA ARG A 23 -19.39 -17.88 18.80
C ARG A 23 -20.81 -17.75 18.25
N LEU A 24 -21.59 -18.83 18.27
CA LEU A 24 -22.99 -18.92 17.86
C LEU A 24 -23.87 -19.24 19.09
N ARG A 25 -24.23 -18.24 19.89
CA ARG A 25 -24.97 -18.45 21.16
C ARG A 25 -26.47 -18.22 21.00
N GLU A 26 -26.87 -17.23 20.22
CA GLU A 26 -28.27 -16.85 20.04
C GLU A 26 -28.95 -17.66 18.92
N SER A 27 -28.21 -18.02 17.88
CA SER A 27 -28.73 -18.76 16.72
C SER A 27 -28.83 -20.28 16.90
N VAL A 28 -28.40 -20.82 18.04
CA VAL A 28 -28.27 -22.26 18.28
C VAL A 28 -29.11 -22.70 19.47
N ARG A 29 -29.93 -23.73 19.26
CA ARG A 29 -30.75 -24.36 20.30
C ARG A 29 -30.64 -25.88 20.16
N ASP A 30 -30.47 -26.60 21.27
CA ASP A 30 -30.31 -28.07 21.25
C ASP A 30 -29.19 -28.56 20.27
N GLY A 31 -28.05 -27.87 20.27
CA GLY A 31 -26.91 -28.18 19.38
C GLY A 31 -27.18 -28.00 17.88
N LYS A 32 -28.30 -27.38 17.50
CA LYS A 32 -28.72 -27.16 16.10
C LYS A 32 -28.87 -25.66 15.86
N VAL A 33 -28.33 -25.19 14.73
CA VAL A 33 -28.60 -23.84 14.21
C VAL A 33 -30.07 -23.78 13.82
N VAL A 34 -30.82 -22.87 14.43
CA VAL A 34 -32.27 -22.68 14.21
C VAL A 34 -32.52 -21.55 13.22
N ASP A 35 -31.77 -20.45 13.33
CA ASP A 35 -31.82 -19.32 12.40
C ASP A 35 -30.47 -19.17 11.70
N VAL A 36 -30.48 -19.39 10.38
CA VAL A 36 -29.32 -19.28 9.49
C VAL A 36 -28.83 -17.82 9.37
N ALA A 37 -29.77 -16.88 9.23
CA ALA A 37 -29.44 -15.47 9.01
C ALA A 37 -28.91 -14.81 10.30
N LEU A 38 -29.42 -15.22 11.47
CA LEU A 38 -28.85 -14.83 12.75
C LEU A 38 -27.47 -15.44 12.97
N ALA A 39 -27.30 -16.74 12.65
CA ALA A 39 -26.00 -17.41 12.75
C ALA A 39 -24.92 -16.74 11.90
N ASP A 40 -25.25 -16.32 10.67
CA ASP A 40 -24.29 -15.63 9.81
C ASP A 40 -23.85 -14.27 10.37
N ARG A 41 -24.78 -13.53 11.00
CA ARG A 41 -24.48 -12.26 11.69
C ARG A 41 -23.69 -12.47 12.98
N GLU A 42 -23.99 -13.48 13.78
CA GLU A 42 -23.19 -13.83 14.96
C GLU A 42 -21.78 -14.25 14.57
N TRP A 43 -21.64 -15.15 13.59
CA TRP A 43 -20.34 -15.60 13.11
C TRP A 43 -19.47 -14.43 12.64
N ALA A 44 -20.03 -13.52 11.83
CA ALA A 44 -19.30 -12.36 11.33
C ALA A 44 -18.86 -11.41 12.47
N ARG A 45 -19.71 -11.19 13.48
CA ARG A 45 -19.40 -10.29 14.61
C ARG A 45 -18.43 -10.91 15.63
N ASN A 46 -18.52 -12.22 15.86
CA ASN A 46 -17.80 -12.94 16.92
C ASN A 46 -16.57 -13.71 16.41
N THR A 47 -16.21 -13.62 15.13
CA THR A 47 -14.95 -14.18 14.60
C THR A 47 -13.82 -13.19 14.77
N SER A 48 -13.15 -13.23 15.93
CA SER A 48 -11.89 -12.52 16.12
C SER A 48 -10.74 -13.31 15.46
N TYR A 49 -10.10 -12.73 14.46
CA TYR A 49 -8.91 -13.30 13.82
C TYR A 49 -7.67 -13.34 14.74
N SER A 50 -7.79 -12.84 15.97
CA SER A 50 -6.84 -13.05 17.07
C SER A 50 -6.75 -14.52 17.55
N GLU A 51 -7.65 -15.42 17.11
CA GLU A 51 -7.41 -16.87 17.18
C GLU A 51 -6.31 -17.32 16.17
N ALA A 52 -6.28 -16.71 14.98
CA ALA A 52 -5.80 -17.36 13.76
C ALA A 52 -4.27 -17.57 13.68
N PRO A 53 -3.76 -18.47 12.83
CA PRO A 53 -2.33 -18.58 12.53
C PRO A 53 -1.76 -17.24 12.06
N ILE A 54 -0.47 -16.99 12.35
CA ILE A 54 0.21 -15.71 12.05
C ILE A 54 0.02 -15.32 10.57
N SER A 55 0.18 -16.26 9.64
CA SER A 55 -0.01 -16.05 8.20
C SER A 55 -1.43 -15.63 7.77
N VAL A 56 -2.46 -15.95 8.56
CA VAL A 56 -3.83 -15.49 8.33
C VAL A 56 -4.02 -14.08 8.88
N ARG A 57 -3.44 -13.77 10.06
CA ARG A 57 -3.44 -12.43 10.62
C ARG A 57 -2.67 -11.44 9.76
N GLU A 58 -1.51 -11.83 9.24
CA GLU A 58 -0.70 -11.01 8.33
C GLU A 58 -1.46 -10.68 7.04
N ARG A 59 -2.20 -11.65 6.48
CA ARG A 59 -3.03 -11.44 5.27
C ARG A 59 -4.23 -10.54 5.54
N GLU A 60 -4.94 -10.73 6.65
CA GLU A 60 -6.07 -9.85 7.03
C GLU A 60 -5.57 -8.45 7.39
N ALA A 61 -4.47 -8.31 8.16
CA ALA A 61 -3.87 -7.01 8.47
C ALA A 61 -3.34 -6.28 7.22
N ALA A 62 -2.73 -7.00 6.27
CA ALA A 62 -2.35 -6.43 4.98
C ALA A 62 -3.57 -5.99 4.15
N ARG A 63 -4.69 -6.72 4.25
CA ARG A 63 -5.95 -6.39 3.58
C ARG A 63 -6.67 -5.21 4.23
N GLU A 64 -6.62 -5.09 5.56
CA GLU A 64 -7.15 -3.96 6.34
C GLU A 64 -6.30 -2.70 6.12
N LEU A 65 -4.97 -2.84 6.06
CA LEU A 65 -4.05 -1.78 5.65
C LEU A 65 -4.27 -1.36 4.18
N ALA A 66 -4.57 -2.31 3.28
CA ALA A 66 -4.93 -1.99 1.91
C ALA A 66 -6.32 -1.34 1.80
N ALA A 67 -7.28 -1.71 2.65
CA ALA A 67 -8.62 -1.12 2.69
C ALA A 67 -8.64 0.29 3.30
N SER A 68 -7.76 0.57 4.28
CA SER A 68 -7.58 1.91 4.85
C SER A 68 -6.71 2.82 3.96
N LYS A 69 -5.79 2.25 3.17
CA LYS A 69 -4.98 2.99 2.18
C LYS A 69 -5.68 3.16 0.82
N ALA A 70 -6.69 2.35 0.52
CA ALA A 70 -7.58 2.62 -0.60
C ALA A 70 -8.30 3.95 -0.34
N PRO A 71 -8.37 4.87 -1.32
CA PRO A 71 -9.16 6.08 -1.15
C PRO A 71 -10.60 5.65 -0.88
N ALA A 72 -11.17 6.13 0.22
CA ALA A 72 -12.55 5.86 0.57
C ALA A 72 -13.43 6.28 -0.62
N ALA A 73 -14.00 5.29 -1.31
CA ALA A 73 -14.93 5.51 -2.41
C ALA A 73 -16.26 6.01 -1.84
N GLY A 74 -16.27 7.27 -1.41
CA GLY A 74 -17.48 8.05 -1.27
C GLY A 74 -18.24 8.07 -2.60
N PRO A 75 -19.51 8.55 -2.61
CA PRO A 75 -20.36 8.52 -3.78
C PRO A 75 -19.60 8.98 -5.03
N ARG A 76 -19.41 8.05 -5.99
CA ARG A 76 -18.55 8.26 -7.16
C ARG A 76 -18.89 9.62 -7.76
N PRO A 77 -17.97 10.61 -7.75
CA PRO A 77 -18.32 11.95 -8.21
C PRO A 77 -18.85 11.86 -9.63
N ALA A 78 -19.85 12.70 -9.93
CA ALA A 78 -20.52 12.70 -11.23
C ALA A 78 -19.50 12.75 -12.37
N PRO A 79 -19.79 12.15 -13.54
CA PRO A 79 -18.84 12.03 -14.64
C PRO A 79 -18.13 13.37 -14.93
N LEU A 80 -16.81 13.29 -15.06
CA LEU A 80 -15.99 14.44 -15.47
C LEU A 80 -16.48 14.92 -16.85
N PRO A 81 -16.53 16.23 -17.13
CA PRO A 81 -16.99 16.78 -18.40
C PRO A 81 -16.01 16.56 -19.57
N ALA A 82 -15.11 15.57 -19.48
CA ALA A 82 -14.24 15.17 -20.60
C ALA A 82 -15.03 14.59 -21.78
N ASP A 83 -16.30 14.18 -21.54
CA ASP A 83 -17.24 13.70 -22.55
C ASP A 83 -18.13 14.83 -23.14
N VAL A 84 -17.92 16.11 -22.77
CA VAL A 84 -18.72 17.23 -23.31
C VAL A 84 -18.15 17.68 -24.67
N PRO A 85 -18.95 17.68 -25.76
CA PRO A 85 -18.47 18.12 -27.08
C PRO A 85 -18.04 19.59 -27.08
N PRO A 86 -16.97 19.96 -27.81
CA PRO A 86 -16.38 21.30 -27.78
C PRO A 86 -17.31 22.43 -28.27
N ASP A 87 -18.39 22.08 -28.99
CA ASP A 87 -19.35 23.03 -29.56
C ASP A 87 -20.55 23.34 -28.64
N SER A 88 -20.52 22.87 -27.38
CA SER A 88 -21.57 23.16 -26.40
C SER A 88 -21.39 24.56 -25.81
N GLU A 89 -22.36 25.47 -26.01
CA GLU A 89 -22.39 26.77 -25.34
C GLU A 89 -22.46 26.58 -23.82
N LEU A 90 -21.30 26.63 -23.14
CA LEU A 90 -21.21 26.41 -21.71
C LEU A 90 -22.02 27.47 -20.95
N SER A 91 -23.17 27.05 -20.43
CA SER A 91 -23.99 27.89 -19.57
C SER A 91 -23.18 28.39 -18.37
N SER A 92 -23.40 29.63 -17.92
CA SER A 92 -22.68 30.23 -16.79
C SER A 92 -22.72 29.33 -15.53
N ASN A 93 -23.83 28.61 -15.34
CA ASN A 93 -24.02 27.64 -14.26
C ASN A 93 -23.11 26.40 -14.38
N GLU A 94 -22.82 25.97 -15.61
CA GLU A 94 -21.95 24.82 -15.89
C GLU A 94 -20.47 25.20 -15.69
N ALA A 95 -20.05 26.35 -16.21
CA ALA A 95 -18.73 26.92 -15.94
C ALA A 95 -18.47 27.12 -14.43
N ALA A 96 -19.47 27.60 -13.68
CA ALA A 96 -19.39 27.72 -12.22
C ALA A 96 -19.21 26.36 -11.53
N ARG A 97 -19.98 25.33 -11.91
CA ARG A 97 -19.86 23.96 -11.36
C ARG A 97 -18.49 23.34 -11.65
N ILE A 98 -17.99 23.48 -12.88
CA ILE A 98 -16.67 22.98 -13.29
C ILE A 98 -15.57 23.67 -12.47
N LYS A 99 -15.62 25.00 -12.33
CA LYS A 99 -14.67 25.76 -11.50
C LYS A 99 -14.68 25.29 -10.04
N THR A 100 -15.86 25.17 -9.42
CA THR A 100 -16.00 24.71 -8.03
C THR A 100 -15.46 23.28 -7.85
N TYR A 101 -15.70 22.38 -8.81
CA TYR A 101 -15.15 21.02 -8.78
C TYR A 101 -13.62 21.01 -8.77
N TRP A 102 -12.97 21.75 -9.68
CA TRP A 102 -11.51 21.80 -9.73
C TRP A 102 -10.92 22.50 -8.50
N GLN A 103 -11.56 23.54 -7.97
CA GLN A 103 -11.15 24.19 -6.71
C GLN A 103 -11.24 23.24 -5.51
N ALA A 104 -12.33 22.47 -5.38
CA ALA A 104 -12.47 21.49 -4.31
C ALA A 104 -11.42 20.37 -4.42
N ARG A 105 -11.15 19.89 -5.65
CA ARG A 105 -10.14 18.86 -5.91
C ARG A 105 -8.71 19.37 -5.67
N GLN A 106 -8.43 20.65 -5.96
CA GLN A 106 -7.16 21.28 -5.62
C GLN A 106 -7.00 21.37 -4.10
N ALA A 107 -8.01 21.86 -3.38
CA ALA A 107 -7.98 21.95 -1.92
C ALA A 107 -7.81 20.56 -1.25
N GLU A 108 -8.38 19.48 -1.81
CA GLU A 108 -8.13 18.11 -1.35
C GLU A 108 -6.65 17.71 -1.53
N LEU A 109 -6.06 17.98 -2.71
CA LEU A 109 -4.66 17.67 -2.98
C LEU A 109 -3.68 18.48 -2.12
N ASP A 110 -4.01 19.75 -1.86
CA ASP A 110 -3.20 20.64 -1.02
C ASP A 110 -3.29 20.19 0.45
N TYR A 111 -4.49 19.92 0.97
CA TYR A 111 -4.68 19.34 2.32
C TYR A 111 -3.91 18.03 2.52
N ARG A 112 -3.92 17.14 1.52
CA ARG A 112 -3.21 15.85 1.61
C ARG A 112 -1.69 15.98 1.48
N GLN A 113 -1.18 17.06 0.89
CA GLN A 113 0.24 17.41 0.96
C GLN A 113 0.61 17.99 2.34
N GLU A 114 -0.20 18.92 2.88
CA GLU A 114 0.02 19.50 4.22
C GLU A 114 -0.10 18.45 5.34
N ALA A 115 -1.01 17.49 5.21
CA ALA A 115 -1.14 16.34 6.11
C ALA A 115 0.00 15.31 5.98
N GLY A 116 0.90 15.47 5.00
CA GLY A 116 2.04 14.57 4.77
C GLY A 116 1.70 13.23 4.11
N GLU A 117 0.46 13.04 3.61
CA GLU A 117 0.08 11.82 2.88
C GLU A 117 0.70 11.76 1.48
N LEU A 118 0.93 12.93 0.86
CA LEU A 118 1.41 13.08 -0.51
C LEU A 118 2.65 13.96 -0.55
N VAL A 119 3.71 13.48 -1.21
CA VAL A 119 4.90 14.27 -1.55
C VAL A 119 4.97 14.38 -3.07
N PRO A 120 5.27 15.56 -3.66
CA PRO A 120 5.39 15.69 -5.10
C PRO A 120 6.48 14.76 -5.66
N ALA A 121 6.14 13.97 -6.68
CA ALA A 121 7.05 12.96 -7.24
C ALA A 121 8.39 13.56 -7.76
N ARG A 122 8.37 14.82 -8.20
CA ARG A 122 9.58 15.58 -8.57
C ARG A 122 10.54 15.78 -7.40
N ASP A 123 10.03 15.99 -6.19
CA ASP A 123 10.83 16.31 -5.00
C ASP A 123 11.44 15.03 -4.42
N VAL A 124 10.68 13.91 -4.45
CA VAL A 124 11.20 12.57 -4.16
C VAL A 124 12.30 12.18 -5.15
N ARG A 125 12.07 12.38 -6.46
CA ARG A 125 13.08 12.10 -7.50
C ARG A 125 14.34 12.93 -7.29
N ALA A 126 14.22 14.26 -7.16
CA ALA A 126 15.35 15.13 -6.91
C ALA A 126 16.12 14.72 -5.65
N LYS A 127 15.42 14.32 -4.57
CA LYS A 127 16.08 13.86 -3.35
C LYS A 127 16.83 12.53 -3.53
N LEU A 128 16.28 11.60 -4.29
CA LEU A 128 16.95 10.33 -4.64
C LEU A 128 18.18 10.58 -5.52
N GLU A 129 18.05 11.38 -6.57
CA GLU A 129 19.17 11.81 -7.44
C GLU A 129 20.30 12.43 -6.62
N ASP A 130 19.98 13.26 -5.63
CA ASP A 130 20.95 13.91 -4.75
C ASP A 130 21.66 12.93 -3.80
N VAL A 131 20.93 11.93 -3.30
CA VAL A 131 21.50 10.81 -2.51
C VAL A 131 22.44 9.97 -3.38
N PHE A 132 22.03 9.57 -4.59
CA PHE A 132 22.87 8.80 -5.51
C PHE A 132 24.11 9.57 -5.95
N ARG A 133 23.97 10.88 -6.23
CA ARG A 133 25.10 11.79 -6.52
C ARG A 133 26.10 11.81 -5.38
N THR A 134 25.61 11.95 -4.14
CA THR A 134 26.43 11.91 -2.93
C THR A 134 27.14 10.56 -2.79
N CYS A 135 26.42 9.44 -2.92
CA CYS A 135 27.00 8.09 -2.87
C CYS A 135 28.11 7.90 -3.92
N ARG A 136 27.89 8.31 -5.18
CA ARG A 136 28.90 8.25 -6.25
C ARG A 136 30.16 9.03 -5.88
N THR A 137 30.03 10.26 -5.38
CA THR A 137 31.17 11.07 -4.91
C THR A 137 31.90 10.42 -3.73
N HIS A 138 31.18 9.80 -2.79
CA HIS A 138 31.81 9.10 -1.68
C HIS A 138 32.59 7.86 -2.14
N LEU A 139 32.00 7.05 -3.01
CA LEU A 139 32.60 5.83 -3.58
C LEU A 139 33.86 6.14 -4.39
N LEU A 140 33.79 7.08 -5.35
CA LEU A 140 34.97 7.52 -6.12
C LEU A 140 36.08 8.13 -5.24
N GLY A 141 35.74 8.61 -4.04
CA GLY A 141 36.73 9.05 -3.04
C GLY A 141 37.36 7.93 -2.21
N VAL A 142 36.88 6.68 -2.27
CA VAL A 142 37.39 5.55 -1.46
C VAL A 142 38.87 5.26 -1.74
N PRO A 143 39.38 5.17 -2.99
CA PRO A 143 40.79 4.87 -3.25
C PRO A 143 41.75 5.90 -2.62
N SER A 144 41.39 7.19 -2.69
CA SER A 144 42.17 8.28 -2.08
C SER A 144 42.19 8.19 -0.55
N ARG A 145 41.06 7.84 0.07
CA ARG A 145 40.99 7.61 1.53
C ARG A 145 41.74 6.35 1.94
N ALA A 146 41.69 5.27 1.15
CA ALA A 146 42.45 4.05 1.39
C ALA A 146 43.96 4.32 1.41
N ARG A 147 44.48 5.10 0.44
CA ARG A 147 45.89 5.54 0.42
C ARG A 147 46.30 6.35 1.66
N GLN A 148 45.40 7.17 2.21
CA GLN A 148 45.65 7.96 3.43
C GLN A 148 45.62 7.09 4.70
N ALA A 149 44.71 6.12 4.78
CA ALA A 149 44.57 5.22 5.91
C ALA A 149 45.64 4.11 5.94
N MET A 150 46.16 3.71 4.78
CA MET A 150 47.11 2.60 4.62
C MET A 150 48.35 3.06 3.82
N PRO A 151 49.36 3.67 4.47
CA PRO A 151 50.54 4.23 3.79
C PRO A 151 51.44 3.21 3.08
N HIS A 152 51.19 1.91 3.29
CA HIS A 152 51.90 0.81 2.63
C HIS A 152 51.29 0.40 1.28
N LEU A 153 50.10 0.91 0.91
CA LEU A 153 49.56 0.70 -0.43
C LEU A 153 50.43 1.40 -1.47
N THR A 154 50.79 0.68 -2.54
CA THR A 154 51.49 1.26 -3.68
C THR A 154 50.55 2.10 -4.54
N ALA A 155 51.11 2.94 -5.40
CA ALA A 155 50.32 3.67 -6.40
C ALA A 155 49.54 2.74 -7.34
N SER A 156 50.06 1.53 -7.59
CA SER A 156 49.38 0.52 -8.41
C SER A 156 48.15 -0.03 -7.71
N ASP A 157 48.24 -0.36 -6.42
CA ASP A 157 47.11 -0.90 -5.64
C ASP A 157 45.94 0.10 -5.58
N VAL A 158 46.27 1.38 -5.40
CA VAL A 158 45.28 2.48 -5.42
C VAL A 158 44.63 2.62 -6.80
N GLY A 159 45.39 2.46 -7.88
CA GLY A 159 44.85 2.43 -9.25
C GLY A 159 43.91 1.24 -9.50
N THR A 160 44.25 0.06 -9.00
CA THR A 160 43.36 -1.12 -9.05
C THR A 160 42.06 -0.87 -8.30
N LEU A 161 42.12 -0.27 -7.09
CA LEU A 161 40.92 0.11 -6.33
C LEU A 161 40.07 1.15 -7.07
N GLU A 162 40.68 2.12 -7.74
CA GLU A 162 39.95 3.12 -8.53
C GLU A 162 39.23 2.51 -9.74
N ASN A 163 39.87 1.57 -10.43
CA ASN A 163 39.25 0.84 -11.53
C ASN A 163 38.09 -0.03 -11.06
N LEU A 164 38.27 -0.86 -10.01
CA LEU A 164 37.22 -1.72 -9.47
C LEU A 164 35.99 -0.93 -8.98
N VAL A 165 36.20 0.25 -8.38
CA VAL A 165 35.09 1.13 -7.96
C VAL A 165 34.35 1.72 -9.15
N ARG A 166 35.03 2.01 -10.26
CA ARG A 166 34.38 2.50 -11.49
C ARG A 166 33.62 1.38 -12.20
N GLU A 167 34.25 0.23 -12.38
CA GLU A 167 33.65 -0.98 -12.97
C GLU A 167 32.34 -1.35 -12.25
N ALA A 168 32.35 -1.47 -10.92
CA ALA A 168 31.15 -1.74 -10.14
C ALA A 168 30.08 -0.63 -10.19
N LEU A 169 30.45 0.63 -10.46
CA LEU A 169 29.50 1.72 -10.66
C LEU A 169 28.90 1.72 -12.07
N ASP A 170 29.66 1.29 -13.07
CA ASP A 170 29.23 1.20 -14.47
C ASP A 170 28.34 -0.05 -14.66
N GLU A 171 28.70 -1.21 -14.10
CA GLU A 171 27.83 -2.40 -13.99
C GLU A 171 26.48 -2.07 -13.33
N LEU A 172 26.50 -1.28 -12.25
CA LEU A 172 25.27 -0.84 -11.57
C LEU A 172 24.42 0.05 -12.49
N ALA A 173 25.03 0.93 -13.28
CA ALA A 173 24.33 1.79 -14.22
C ALA A 173 23.72 1.00 -15.40
N GLU A 174 24.43 -0.02 -15.90
CA GLU A 174 23.89 -0.96 -16.89
C GLU A 174 22.71 -1.77 -16.33
N SER A 175 22.80 -2.26 -15.09
CA SER A 175 21.72 -3.01 -14.43
C SER A 175 20.45 -2.20 -14.12
N ALA A 176 20.56 -0.87 -14.17
CA ALA A 176 19.48 0.07 -13.85
C ALA A 176 18.81 0.70 -15.10
N SER A 177 19.28 0.34 -16.30
CA SER A 177 18.80 0.84 -17.60
C SER A 177 17.82 -0.12 -18.27
#